data_AF-A0A965J3P2-F1
#
_entry.id   AF-A0A965J3P2-F1
#
_cell.length_a   1.000
_cell.length_b   1.000
_cell.length_c   1.000
_cell.angle_alpha   90.00
_cell.angle_beta   90.00
_cell.angle_gamma   90.00
#
_symmetry.space_group_name_H-M   'P 1'
#
loop_
_entity.id
_entity.type
_entity.pdbx_description
1 polymer ?
#
loop_
_entity_poly.entity_id
_entity_poly.type
_entity_poly.pdbx_seq_one_letter_code
_entity_poly.pdbx_strand_id
1 'polypeptide(L)' 'MRELEVIPHPTMRISILQFNSRFQVRFEAGPMEQIYKFDTALYKDLNAVKSALNDAFIDHVRGVFNSMYTLYSIP' A
#
# COMPACT_ATOMS: atom_id res chain seq x y z
N MET A 1 12.14 -0.19 11.30
CA MET A 1 11.36 -0.09 10.05
C MET A 1 12.23 0.63 9.04
N ARG A 2 12.37 0.09 7.82
CA ARG A 2 13.22 0.69 6.76
C ARG A 2 12.41 0.73 5.46
N GLU A 3 12.35 1.89 4.81
CA GLU A 3 11.81 1.99 3.45
C GLU A 3 12.76 1.28 2.47
N LEU A 4 12.20 0.41 1.65
CA LEU A 4 12.94 -0.36 0.64
C LEU A 4 12.77 0.24 -0.75
N GLU A 5 11.54 0.62 -1.10
CA GLU A 5 11.20 1.07 -2.45
C GLU A 5 9.95 1.95 -2.41
N VAL A 6 9.87 2.91 -3.34
CA VAL A 6 8.66 3.69 -3.61
C VAL A 6 8.23 3.40 -5.04
N ILE A 7 7.01 2.90 -5.21
CA ILE A 7 6.43 2.64 -6.54
C ILE A 7 5.85 3.97 -7.06
N PRO A 8 6.30 4.48 -8.22
CA PRO A 8 5.72 5.67 -8.81
C PRO A 8 4.24 5.47 -9.14
N HIS A 9 3.39 6.40 -8.71
CA HIS A 9 1.96 6.39 -9.04
C HIS A 9 1.44 7.83 -9.14
N PRO A 10 0.56 8.16 -10.10
CA PRO A 10 0.18 9.54 -10.40
C PRO A 10 -0.58 10.26 -9.27
N THR A 11 -1.33 9.53 -8.45
CA THR A 11 -2.27 10.11 -7.47
C THR A 11 -2.07 9.63 -6.04
N MET A 12 -1.15 8.70 -5.80
CA MET A 12 -0.94 8.07 -4.50
C MET A 12 0.55 7.88 -4.29
N ARG A 13 1.01 7.97 -3.04
CA ARG A 13 2.36 7.50 -2.69
C ARG A 13 2.26 6.05 -2.25
N ILE A 14 3.04 5.18 -2.90
CA ILE A 14 3.07 3.74 -2.59
C ILE A 14 4.49 3.41 -2.14
N SER A 15 4.66 3.04 -0.88
CA SER A 15 5.97 2.70 -0.30
C SER A 15 5.97 1.27 0.23
N ILE A 16 7.06 0.54 -0.03
CA ILE A 16 7.30 -0.78 0.54
C ILE A 16 8.36 -0.64 1.62
N LEU A 17 8.04 -1.09 2.83
CA LEU A 17 8.89 -1.03 4.00
C LEU A 17 9.17 -2.43 4.55
N GLN A 18 10.39 -2.67 5.04
CA GLN A 18 10.68 -3.84 5.86
C GLN A 18 10.31 -3.56 7.32
N PHE A 19 9.55 -4.48 7.91
CA PHE A 19 9.22 -4.48 9.32
C PHE A 19 9.28 -5.89 9.91
N ASN A 20 10.39 -6.22 10.57
CA ASN A 20 10.67 -7.56 11.11
C ASN A 20 10.54 -8.64 10.02
N SER A 21 9.73 -9.67 10.24
CA SER A 21 9.43 -10.75 9.30
C SER A 21 8.27 -10.42 8.34
N ARG A 22 8.06 -9.14 8.05
CA ARG A 22 6.99 -8.69 7.16
C ARG A 22 7.46 -7.56 6.26
N PHE A 23 7.00 -7.59 5.02
CA PHE A 23 6.92 -6.40 4.21
C PHE A 23 5.62 -5.65 4.54
N GLN A 24 5.68 -4.33 4.58
CA GLN A 24 4.51 -3.47 4.67
C GLN A 24 4.42 -2.64 3.40
N VAL A 25 3.28 -2.67 2.74
CA VAL A 25 2.97 -1.79 1.62
C VAL A 25 2.03 -0.73 2.15
N ARG A 26 2.53 0.50 2.16
CA ARG A 26 1.79 1.68 2.60
C ARG A 26 1.36 2.46 1.38
N PHE A 27 0.06 2.75 1.33
CA PHE A 27 -0.56 3.65 0.38
C PHE A 27 -0.96 4.93 1.11
N GLU A 28 -0.65 6.08 0.53
CA GLU A 28 -1.00 7.39 1.09
C GLU A 28 -1.66 8.25 0.00
N ALA A 29 -2.81 8.85 0.34
CA ALA A 29 -3.57 9.73 -0.54
C ALA A 29 -4.21 10.86 0.28
N GLY A 30 -3.65 12.07 0.19
CA GLY A 30 -4.09 13.21 1.02
C GLY A 30 -3.99 12.88 2.51
N PRO A 31 -5.07 13.00 3.30
CA PRO A 31 -5.07 12.68 4.73
C PRO A 31 -5.21 11.18 5.03
N MET A 32 -5.34 10.32 4.00
CA MET A 32 -5.67 8.91 4.17
C MET A 32 -4.44 8.02 4.03
N GLU A 33 -4.39 6.97 4.86
CA GLU A 33 -3.37 5.92 4.81
C GLU A 33 -4.04 4.54 4.81
N GLN A 34 -3.51 3.61 4.00
CA GLN A 34 -3.80 2.17 4.09
C GLN A 34 -2.49 1.39 4.15
N ILE A 35 -2.41 0.42 5.07
CA ILE A 35 -1.22 -0.45 5.23
C ILE A 35 -1.63 -1.90 5.07
N TYR A 36 -1.00 -2.58 4.12
CA TYR A 36 -1.12 -4.02 3.90
C TYR A 36 0.17 -4.72 4.30
N LYS A 37 0.06 -5.83 5.05
CA LYS A 37 1.21 -6.58 5.55
C LYS A 37 1.35 -7.89 4.80
N PHE A 38 2.54 -8.15 4.28
CA PHE A 38 2.89 -9.34 3.52
C PHE A 38 3.90 -10.14 4.34
N ASP A 39 3.52 -11.36 4.71
CA ASP A 39 4.38 -12.23 5.52
C ASP A 39 5.54 -12.79 4.69
N THR A 40 6.77 -12.71 5.20
CA THR A 40 7.95 -13.20 4.48
C THR A 40 7.97 -14.71 4.26
N ALA A 41 7.16 -15.48 5.01
CA ALA A 41 6.99 -16.91 4.77
C ALA A 41 6.31 -17.21 3.42
N LEU A 42 5.41 -16.34 2.98
CA LEU A 42 4.68 -16.46 1.70
C LEU A 42 5.32 -15.60 0.61
N TYR A 43 5.72 -14.38 0.96
CA TYR A 43 6.32 -13.40 0.05
C TYR A 43 7.82 -13.32 0.36
N LYS A 44 8.59 -14.22 -0.24
CA LYS A 44 9.99 -14.45 0.12
C LYS A 44 10.92 -13.27 -0.13
N ASP A 45 10.54 -12.38 -1.05
CA ASP A 45 11.33 -11.22 -1.42
C ASP A 45 10.46 -10.04 -1.88
N LEU A 46 11.12 -8.91 -2.15
CA LEU A 46 10.49 -7.68 -2.60
C LEU A 46 9.79 -7.82 -3.96
N ASN A 47 10.29 -8.69 -4.85
CA ASN A 47 9.68 -8.90 -6.17
C ASN A 47 8.37 -9.68 -6.07
N ALA A 48 8.26 -10.62 -5.13
CA ALA A 48 7.02 -11.32 -4.82
C ALA A 48 5.94 -10.34 -4.33
N VAL A 49 6.31 -9.37 -3.48
CA VAL A 49 5.40 -8.31 -3.03
C VAL A 49 4.98 -7.44 -4.21
N LYS A 50 5.93 -6.96 -5.03
CA LYS A 50 5.62 -6.13 -6.21
C LYS A 50 4.70 -6.84 -7.21
N SER A 51 4.87 -8.14 -7.40
CA SER A 51 4.02 -8.94 -8.29
C SER A 51 2.58 -9.06 -7.76
N ALA A 52 2.38 -9.00 -6.44
CA ALA A 52 1.06 -8.99 -5.82
C ALA A 52 0.37 -7.63 -5.91
N LEU A 53 1.13 -6.54 -6.01
CA LEU A 53 0.64 -5.16 -6.18
C LEU A 53 0.33 -4.86 -7.66
N ASN A 54 -0.51 -5.68 -8.27
CA ASN A 54 -0.97 -5.44 -9.64
C ASN A 54 -2.00 -4.29 -9.70
N ASP A 55 -2.34 -3.87 -10.92
CA ASP A 55 -3.27 -2.76 -11.16
C ASP A 55 -4.62 -2.96 -10.46
N ALA A 56 -5.15 -4.18 -10.45
CA ALA A 56 -6.41 -4.49 -9.79
C ALA A 56 -6.34 -4.27 -8.26
N PHE A 57 -5.23 -4.62 -7.63
CA PHE A 57 -4.99 -4.35 -6.22
C PHE A 57 -4.93 -2.84 -5.96
N ILE A 58 -4.15 -2.10 -6.75
CA ILE A 58 -3.98 -0.65 -6.61
C ILE A 58 -5.30 0.08 -6.82
N ASP A 59 -6.09 -0.31 -7.82
CA ASP A 59 -7.42 0.23 -8.08
C ASP A 59 -8.40 -0.05 -6.95
N HIS A 60 -8.32 -1.23 -6.32
CA HIS A 60 -9.11 -1.54 -5.15
C HIS A 60 -8.78 -0.59 -3.99
N VAL A 61 -7.49 -0.37 -3.69
CA VAL A 61 -7.06 0.57 -2.64
C VAL A 61 -7.53 2.00 -2.95
N ARG A 62 -7.47 2.43 -4.21
CA ARG A 62 -8.01 3.72 -4.65
C ARG A 62 -9.52 3.83 -4.36
N GLY A 63 -10.29 2.76 -4.60
CA GLY A 63 -11.71 2.70 -4.24
C GLY A 63 -11.98 2.80 -2.74
N VAL A 64 -11.12 2.18 -1.92
CA VAL A 64 -11.17 2.31 -0.45
C VAL A 64 -10.94 3.77 -0.05
N PHE A 65 -9.95 4.46 -0.62
CA PHE A 65 -9.73 5.87 -0.33
C PHE A 65 -10.90 6.77 -0.70
N ASN A 66 -11.57 6.52 -1.83
CA ASN A 66 -12.78 7.26 -2.19
C ASN A 66 -13.88 7.09 -1.13
N SER A 67 -14.04 5.87 -0.62
CA SER A 67 -15.01 5.57 0.44
C SER A 67 -14.64 6.25 1.76
N MET A 68 -13.37 6.17 2.15
CA MET A 68 -12.84 6.86 3.35
C MET A 68 -13.03 8.37 3.26
N TYR A 69 -12.72 8.97 2.11
CA TYR A 69 -12.86 10.41 1.89
C TYR A 69 -14.32 10.85 1.92
N THR A 70 -15.23 10.04 1.34
CA THR A 70 -16.67 10.28 1.42
C THR A 70 -17.13 10.33 2.87
N LEU A 71 -16.72 9.36 3.69
CA LEU A 71 -17.07 9.31 5.13
C LEU A 71 -16.44 10.46 5.92
N TYR A 72 -15.19 10.79 5.66
CA TYR A 72 -14.46 11.87 6.34
C TYR A 72 -15.03 13.26 6.05
N SER A 73 -15.65 13.43 4.87
CA SER A 73 -16.22 14.72 4.43
C SER A 73 -17.65 14.95 4.93
N ILE A 74 -18.22 14.02 5.70
CA ILE A 74 -19.53 14.19 6.33
C ILE A 74 -19.34 15.08 7.58
N PRO A 75 -20.08 16.19 7.71
CA PRO A 75 -19.98 17.12 8.83
C PRO A 75 -20.49 16.54 10.16
#